data_AF-L9WIV7-F1
#
_entry.id   AF-L9WIV7-F1
#
_cell.length_a   1.000
_cell.length_b   1.000
_cell.length_c   1.000
_cell.angle_alpha   90.00
_cell.angle_beta   90.00
_cell.angle_gamma   90.00
#
_symmetry.space_group_name_H-M   'P 1'
#
loop_
_entity.id
_entity.type
_entity.pdbx_description
1 polymer ?
#
loop_
_entity_poly.entity_id
_entity_poly.type
_entity_poly.pdbx_seq_one_letter_code
_entity_poly.pdbx_strand_id
1 'polypeptide(L)'
;MTERTDNVEIQNEDETEHDERVYSTDGGVVASTPAASRIAEALQQPTIGEDPCQEELEPRTKRARTEEMDVSLLQKGGIYEVQSESGNIYEVDIASKTCTCPDFTKRNPSGGCKHLRRADLEIRSGNVPRPDGRLPEMMDMVEQLAAEIRELDQEIEEREERRRELEATAAVIEEFSIQ
;
A
#
# COMPACT_ATOMS: atom_id res chain seq x y z
N MET A 1 27.01 43.40 -40.16
CA MET A 1 26.52 44.31 -39.09
C MET A 1 25.63 43.45 -38.20
N THR A 2 26.25 42.69 -37.28
CA THR A 2 26.56 43.06 -35.88
C THR A 2 25.29 43.07 -35.04
N GLU A 3 25.00 41.96 -34.34
CA GLU A 3 25.35 41.74 -32.92
C GLU A 3 24.48 42.57 -31.97
N ARG A 4 23.83 41.91 -31.00
CA ARG A 4 24.11 42.09 -29.56
C ARG A 4 23.10 41.33 -28.69
N THR A 5 23.67 40.55 -27.78
CA THR A 5 23.09 40.06 -26.53
C THR A 5 22.60 41.22 -25.67
N ASP A 6 21.73 40.97 -24.69
CA ASP A 6 22.12 41.15 -23.29
C ASP A 6 21.12 40.48 -22.32
N ASN A 7 21.75 39.93 -21.29
CA ASN A 7 21.27 39.18 -20.15
C ASN A 7 20.98 40.18 -19.01
N VAL A 8 19.94 39.97 -18.19
CA VAL A 8 19.87 40.58 -16.86
C VAL A 8 19.34 39.55 -15.86
N GLU A 9 20.22 39.19 -14.93
CA GLU A 9 19.98 38.46 -13.69
C GLU A 9 19.21 39.33 -12.69
N ILE A 10 18.29 38.73 -11.91
CA ILE A 10 17.92 39.14 -10.53
C ILE A 10 17.56 37.84 -9.80
N GLN A 11 18.46 37.23 -9.03
CA GLN A 11 18.74 37.40 -7.60
C GLN A 11 17.56 37.10 -6.66
N ASN A 12 17.84 36.16 -5.75
CA ASN A 12 16.98 35.65 -4.69
C ASN A 12 16.82 36.67 -3.55
N GLU A 13 15.65 36.67 -2.90
CA GLU A 13 15.52 37.13 -1.52
C GLU A 13 14.67 36.12 -0.73
N ASP A 14 15.30 35.66 0.35
CA ASP A 14 14.86 34.74 1.39
C ASP A 14 14.31 35.59 2.53
N GLU A 15 13.02 35.52 2.86
CA GLU A 15 12.50 36.10 4.10
C GLU A 15 11.49 35.16 4.78
N THR A 16 11.88 34.80 6.01
CA THR A 16 11.18 34.02 7.02
C THR A 16 10.31 34.92 7.90
N GLU A 17 9.00 34.65 8.04
CA GLU A 17 8.15 35.21 9.12
C GLU A 17 7.07 34.16 9.50
N HIS A 18 7.23 33.44 10.61
CA HIS A 18 6.64 33.68 11.93
C HIS A 18 5.10 33.63 11.98
N ASP A 19 4.56 32.44 12.26
CA ASP A 19 3.14 32.24 12.58
C ASP A 19 2.85 32.46 14.09
N GLU A 20 1.76 33.16 14.33
CA GLU A 20 1.35 33.83 15.56
C GLU A 20 0.93 32.85 16.67
N ARG A 21 1.58 32.97 17.83
CA ARG A 21 1.15 32.34 19.08
C ARG A 21 0.03 33.15 19.72
N VAL A 22 -1.20 32.66 19.63
CA VAL A 22 -2.34 33.20 20.39
C VAL A 22 -2.21 32.81 21.87
N TYR A 23 -2.12 33.81 22.74
CA TYR A 23 -2.16 33.65 24.19
C TYR A 23 -3.61 33.61 24.69
N SER A 24 -3.98 32.55 25.41
CA SER A 24 -5.18 32.58 26.26
C SER A 24 -4.86 33.27 27.58
N THR A 25 -5.59 34.34 27.85
CA THR A 25 -5.67 35.00 29.15
C THR A 25 -6.54 34.16 30.08
N ASP A 26 -6.00 33.89 31.27
CA ASP A 26 -6.68 33.94 32.58
C ASP A 26 -6.04 32.92 33.52
N GLY A 27 -4.95 33.38 34.16
CA GLY A 27 -4.27 32.67 35.22
C GLY A 27 -5.12 32.61 36.49
N GLY A 28 -5.51 31.40 36.89
CA GLY A 28 -6.10 31.10 38.19
C GLY A 28 -5.31 29.99 38.87
N VAL A 29 -4.59 30.34 39.93
CA VAL A 29 -3.85 29.41 40.81
C VAL A 29 -4.80 28.77 41.83
N VAL A 30 -4.75 27.45 42.00
CA VAL A 30 -5.06 26.79 43.30
C VAL A 30 -4.18 25.56 43.50
N ALA A 31 -3.72 25.43 44.73
CA ALA A 31 -2.73 24.48 45.21
C ALA A 31 -3.25 23.04 45.40
N SER A 32 -2.28 22.13 45.43
CA SER A 32 -2.35 20.68 45.59
C SER A 32 -3.16 20.17 46.79
N THR A 33 -3.81 19.02 46.61
CA THR A 33 -3.86 17.95 47.62
C THR A 33 -3.77 16.58 46.93
N PRO A 34 -3.05 15.59 47.50
CA PRO A 34 -3.01 14.22 46.99
C PRO A 34 -3.93 13.31 47.82
N ALA A 35 -4.81 12.54 47.18
CA ALA A 35 -5.34 11.30 47.76
C ALA A 35 -6.19 10.51 46.76
N ALA A 36 -6.13 9.19 46.93
CA ALA A 36 -7.07 8.16 46.49
C ALA A 36 -6.94 7.64 45.04
N SER A 37 -6.01 6.68 44.95
CA SER A 37 -6.12 5.43 44.17
C SER A 37 -7.56 5.03 43.82
N ARG A 38 -7.84 4.93 42.51
CA ARG A 38 -8.79 3.96 41.96
C ARG A 38 -8.15 3.33 40.73
N ILE A 39 -7.87 2.05 40.85
CA ILE A 39 -7.56 1.13 39.77
C ILE A 39 -8.74 1.23 38.78
N ALA A 40 -8.46 1.73 37.59
CA ALA A 40 -9.32 1.58 36.43
C ALA A 40 -8.56 0.68 35.46
N GLU A 41 -8.88 -0.60 35.55
CA GLU A 41 -8.45 -1.65 34.63
C GLU A 41 -8.75 -1.27 33.18
N ALA A 42 -7.69 -1.34 32.39
CA ALA A 42 -7.63 -1.65 30.98
C ALA A 42 -8.97 -1.97 30.30
N LEU A 43 -9.54 -0.96 29.66
CA LEU A 43 -10.20 -1.15 28.38
C LEU A 43 -9.28 -0.58 27.30
N GLN A 44 -8.18 -1.29 27.02
CA GLN A 44 -7.53 -1.17 25.72
C GLN A 44 -8.57 -1.64 24.69
N GLN A 45 -9.26 -0.69 24.09
CA GLN A 45 -9.84 -0.92 22.77
C GLN A 45 -8.70 -1.45 21.89
N PRO A 46 -8.89 -2.55 21.14
CA PRO A 46 -7.92 -2.96 20.16
C PRO A 46 -7.91 -1.86 19.10
N THR A 47 -7.00 -0.90 19.24
CA THR A 47 -6.57 -0.09 18.12
C THR A 47 -6.17 -1.12 17.08
N ILE A 48 -6.91 -1.17 15.97
CA ILE A 48 -6.52 -1.90 14.77
C ILE A 48 -5.05 -1.56 14.59
N GLY A 49 -4.20 -2.57 14.85
CA GLY A 49 -2.77 -2.40 14.80
C GLY A 49 -2.49 -1.76 13.46
N GLU A 50 -1.89 -0.58 13.54
CA GLU A 50 -1.31 0.13 12.42
C GLU A 50 -0.71 -0.91 11.51
N ASP A 51 -1.23 -1.03 10.28
CA ASP A 51 -0.65 -1.93 9.29
C ASP A 51 0.85 -1.67 9.28
N PRO A 52 1.72 -2.64 9.66
CA PRO A 52 3.15 -2.39 9.80
C PRO A 52 3.83 -2.14 8.44
N CYS A 53 3.07 -1.97 7.36
CA CYS A 53 3.54 -1.70 6.01
C CYS A 53 3.93 -0.23 5.75
N GLN A 54 3.85 0.67 6.74
CA GLN A 54 4.45 2.00 6.67
C GLN A 54 5.80 2.08 7.39
N GLU A 55 6.64 1.04 7.27
CA GLU A 55 8.08 1.36 7.22
C GLU A 55 8.24 2.43 6.15
N GLU A 56 8.87 3.56 6.51
CA GLU A 56 9.01 4.72 5.63
C GLU A 56 9.79 4.31 4.37
N LEU A 57 9.07 3.83 3.36
CA LEU A 57 9.66 3.32 2.14
C LEU A 57 10.52 4.42 1.55
N GLU A 58 11.74 4.07 1.13
CA GLU A 58 12.61 4.99 0.43
C GLU A 58 11.78 5.71 -0.66
N PRO A 59 11.85 7.05 -0.80
CA PRO A 59 10.95 7.81 -1.68
C PRO A 59 10.81 7.26 -3.10
N ARG A 60 11.84 6.59 -3.62
CA ARG A 60 11.81 5.92 -4.93
C ARG A 60 10.93 4.67 -4.96
N THR A 61 10.90 3.88 -3.89
CA THR A 61 9.98 2.76 -3.75
C THR A 61 8.54 3.25 -3.67
N LYS A 62 8.29 4.37 -2.96
CA LYS A 62 6.96 5.01 -2.95
C LYS A 62 6.52 5.39 -4.36
N ARG A 63 7.34 6.15 -5.09
CA ARG A 63 7.05 6.55 -6.48
C ARG A 63 6.90 5.36 -7.42
N ALA A 64 7.78 4.37 -7.27
CA ALA A 64 7.68 3.13 -8.02
C ALA A 64 6.41 2.33 -7.67
N ARG A 65 5.65 2.63 -6.62
CA ARG A 65 4.33 2.04 -6.36
C ARG A 65 3.19 2.94 -6.81
N THR A 66 3.33 4.27 -6.70
CA THR A 66 2.21 5.20 -6.86
C THR A 66 2.08 5.80 -8.26
N GLU A 67 3.17 5.97 -9.01
CA GLU A 67 3.10 6.56 -10.36
C GLU A 67 2.50 5.59 -11.37
N GLU A 68 1.78 6.09 -12.36
CA GLU A 68 1.29 5.25 -13.45
C GLU A 68 2.46 4.78 -14.31
N MET A 69 2.66 3.47 -14.39
CA MET A 69 3.72 2.88 -15.22
C MET A 69 3.24 1.53 -15.71
N ASP A 70 3.34 1.31 -17.02
CA ASP A 70 3.05 0.02 -17.64
C ASP A 70 4.35 -0.77 -17.84
N VAL A 71 4.30 -2.08 -17.59
CA VAL A 71 5.45 -2.98 -17.67
C VAL A 71 5.09 -4.15 -18.55
N SER A 72 5.94 -4.43 -19.54
CA SER A 72 5.77 -5.58 -20.40
C SER A 72 7.09 -6.33 -20.57
N LEU A 73 7.02 -7.64 -20.78
CA LEU A 73 8.20 -8.44 -21.08
C LEU A 73 8.58 -8.21 -22.54
N LEU A 74 9.72 -7.56 -22.78
CA LEU A 74 10.22 -7.29 -24.12
C LEU A 74 10.95 -8.52 -24.69
N GLN A 75 11.79 -9.17 -23.88
CA GLN A 75 12.56 -10.33 -24.32
C GLN A 75 12.71 -11.36 -23.19
N LYS A 76 12.51 -12.64 -23.53
CA LYS A 76 12.86 -13.78 -22.66
C LYS A 76 14.32 -13.67 -22.25
N GLY A 77 14.61 -13.90 -20.97
CA GLY A 77 15.90 -13.60 -20.36
C GLY A 77 15.85 -12.42 -19.38
N GLY A 78 14.69 -11.76 -19.24
CA GLY A 78 14.45 -10.76 -18.19
C GLY A 78 14.68 -9.31 -18.62
N ILE A 79 14.51 -9.02 -19.92
CA ILE A 79 14.47 -7.64 -20.43
C ILE A 79 13.01 -7.22 -20.50
N TYR A 80 12.69 -6.18 -19.75
CA TYR A 80 11.37 -5.59 -19.63
C TYR A 80 11.36 -4.20 -20.24
N GLU A 81 10.25 -3.85 -20.85
CA GLU A 81 9.95 -2.48 -21.24
C GLU A 81 9.08 -1.84 -20.16
N VAL A 82 9.41 -0.62 -19.78
CA VAL A 82 8.66 0.16 -18.79
C VAL A 82 8.26 1.49 -19.41
N GLN A 83 6.97 1.65 -19.65
CA GLN A 83 6.39 2.93 -20.03
C GLN A 83 6.09 3.73 -18.77
N SER A 84 6.72 4.89 -18.63
CA SER A 84 6.48 5.81 -17.52
C SER A 84 5.23 6.67 -17.73
N GLU A 85 4.70 7.23 -16.66
CA GLU A 85 3.62 8.25 -16.66
C GLU A 85 3.85 9.39 -17.66
N SER A 86 5.12 9.77 -17.86
CA SER A 86 5.51 10.80 -18.83
C SER A 86 5.46 10.36 -20.30
N GLY A 87 5.03 9.13 -20.59
CA GLY A 87 5.01 8.52 -21.92
C GLY A 87 6.38 8.00 -22.40
N ASN A 88 7.46 8.25 -21.66
CA ASN A 88 8.79 7.74 -21.99
C ASN A 88 8.89 6.24 -21.71
N ILE A 89 9.57 5.53 -22.60
CA ILE A 89 9.79 4.09 -22.54
C ILE A 89 11.24 3.81 -22.18
N TYR A 90 11.46 2.88 -21.25
CA TYR A 90 12.79 2.46 -20.81
C TYR A 90 12.92 0.95 -20.79
N GLU A 91 14.08 0.45 -21.19
CA GLU A 91 14.42 -0.97 -21.08
C GLU A 91 15.06 -1.21 -19.72
N VAL A 92 14.65 -2.31 -19.09
CA VAL A 92 15.07 -2.75 -17.77
C VAL A 92 15.54 -4.19 -17.88
N ASP A 93 16.82 -4.41 -17.64
CA ASP A 93 17.39 -5.75 -17.51
C ASP A 93 17.43 -6.11 -16.02
N ILE A 94 16.57 -7.04 -15.62
CA ILE A 94 16.44 -7.50 -14.24
C ILE A 94 17.61 -8.41 -13.84
N ALA A 95 18.17 -9.16 -14.79
CA ALA A 95 19.31 -10.05 -14.53
C ALA A 95 20.58 -9.24 -14.24
N SER A 96 20.85 -8.23 -15.07
CA SER A 96 21.99 -7.32 -14.91
C SER A 96 21.71 -6.17 -13.93
N LYS A 97 20.45 -6.01 -13.48
CA LYS A 97 19.97 -4.90 -12.65
C LYS A 97 20.27 -3.52 -13.26
N THR A 98 20.08 -3.38 -14.57
CA THR A 98 20.33 -2.15 -15.32
C THR A 98 19.06 -1.55 -15.91
N CYS A 99 19.04 -0.24 -16.11
CA CYS A 99 17.94 0.45 -16.77
C CYS A 99 18.46 1.56 -17.68
N THR A 100 17.81 1.77 -18.84
CA THR A 100 18.19 2.81 -19.80
C THR A 100 17.75 4.22 -19.39
N CYS A 101 17.03 4.37 -18.27
CA CYS A 101 16.55 5.68 -17.82
C CYS A 101 17.69 6.60 -17.34
N PRO A 102 17.56 7.93 -17.52
CA PRO A 102 18.57 8.89 -17.07
C PRO A 102 18.86 8.87 -15.56
N ASP A 103 17.88 8.49 -14.72
CA ASP A 103 18.06 8.42 -13.27
C ASP A 103 19.00 7.28 -12.86
N PHE A 104 19.03 6.18 -13.63
CA PHE A 104 19.90 5.04 -13.37
C PHE A 104 21.37 5.42 -13.58
N THR A 105 21.72 6.01 -14.73
CA THR A 105 23.08 6.46 -15.03
C THR A 105 23.64 7.43 -13.98
N LYS A 106 22.78 8.28 -13.41
CA LYS A 106 23.17 9.28 -12.42
C LYS A 106 23.38 8.70 -11.01
N ARG A 107 22.87 7.50 -10.71
CA ARG A 107 22.75 6.96 -9.33
C ARG A 107 23.22 5.52 -9.16
N ASN A 108 23.77 4.92 -10.20
CA ASN A 108 24.50 3.65 -10.15
C ASN A 108 25.81 3.86 -9.34
N PRO A 109 26.18 3.02 -8.35
CA PRO A 109 25.65 1.68 -8.07
C PRO A 109 24.64 1.52 -6.91
N SER A 110 24.39 2.53 -6.07
CA SER A 110 23.64 2.30 -4.80
C SER A 110 22.16 2.71 -4.82
N GLY A 111 21.72 3.61 -5.71
CA GLY A 111 20.38 4.21 -5.61
C GLY A 111 19.25 3.44 -6.34
N GLY A 112 19.60 2.69 -7.39
CA GLY A 112 18.62 2.16 -8.34
C GLY A 112 17.73 3.25 -8.96
N CYS A 113 16.87 2.87 -9.90
CA CYS A 113 15.84 3.78 -10.42
C CYS A 113 14.45 3.24 -10.08
N LYS A 114 13.43 4.10 -10.19
CA LYS A 114 12.04 3.68 -9.98
C LYS A 114 11.60 2.57 -10.95
N HIS A 115 12.12 2.55 -12.17
CA HIS A 115 11.75 1.58 -13.21
C HIS A 115 12.19 0.15 -12.84
N LEU A 116 13.42 -0.01 -12.32
CA LEU A 116 13.90 -1.30 -11.79
C LEU A 116 13.01 -1.81 -10.64
N ARG A 117 12.61 -0.90 -9.73
CA ARG A 117 11.74 -1.25 -8.60
C ARG A 117 10.33 -1.61 -9.06
N ARG A 118 9.74 -0.86 -10.00
CA ARG A 118 8.44 -1.15 -10.58
C ARG A 118 8.45 -2.51 -11.28
N ALA A 119 9.43 -2.77 -12.15
CA ALA A 119 9.54 -4.06 -12.83
C ALA A 119 9.68 -5.23 -11.84
N ASP A 120 10.53 -5.10 -10.81
CA ASP A 120 10.65 -6.13 -9.77
C ASP A 120 9.33 -6.36 -8.98
N LEU A 121 8.56 -5.30 -8.72
CA LEU A 121 7.25 -5.42 -8.09
C LEU A 121 6.25 -6.15 -9.00
N GLU A 122 6.15 -5.78 -10.27
CA GLU A 122 5.20 -6.43 -11.21
C GLU A 122 5.51 -7.92 -11.40
N ILE A 123 6.80 -8.28 -11.47
CA ILE A 123 7.25 -9.68 -11.58
C ILE A 123 6.88 -10.47 -10.33
N ARG A 124 7.11 -9.90 -9.13
CA ARG A 124 6.79 -10.57 -7.86
C ARG A 124 5.28 -10.70 -7.63
N SER A 125 4.51 -9.69 -8.03
CA SER A 125 3.04 -9.71 -8.00
C SER A 125 2.45 -10.66 -9.04
N GLY A 126 3.22 -11.06 -10.05
CA GLY A 126 2.77 -11.97 -11.09
C GLY A 126 1.92 -11.31 -12.18
N ASN A 127 1.93 -9.99 -12.26
CA ASN A 127 1.18 -9.22 -13.25
C ASN A 127 1.82 -9.29 -14.64
N VAL A 128 3.15 -9.47 -14.69
CA VAL A 128 3.92 -9.65 -15.91
C VAL A 128 4.58 -11.03 -15.95
N PRO A 129 4.87 -11.56 -17.15
CA PRO A 129 5.60 -12.81 -17.26
C PRO A 129 6.93 -12.74 -16.52
N ARG A 130 7.29 -13.83 -15.84
CA ARG A 130 8.63 -14.02 -15.26
C ARG A 130 9.70 -13.99 -16.36
N PRO A 131 10.99 -13.84 -16.02
CA PRO A 131 12.07 -13.80 -17.01
C PRO A 131 12.14 -15.00 -17.97
N ASP A 132 11.56 -16.15 -17.60
CA ASP A 132 11.41 -17.35 -18.44
C ASP A 132 10.27 -17.24 -19.48
N GLY A 133 9.46 -16.18 -19.40
CA GLY A 133 8.30 -15.89 -20.23
C GLY A 133 7.01 -16.53 -19.76
N ARG A 134 6.95 -17.11 -18.56
CA ARG A 134 5.72 -17.68 -18.00
C ARG A 134 5.10 -16.74 -16.99
N LEU A 135 3.78 -16.56 -17.06
CA LEU A 135 3.03 -16.00 -15.95
C LEU A 135 3.00 -17.02 -14.79
N PRO A 136 2.91 -16.58 -13.53
CA PRO A 136 2.57 -17.50 -12.45
C PRO A 136 1.29 -18.23 -12.81
N GLU A 137 1.20 -19.51 -12.43
CA GLU A 137 0.03 -20.33 -12.72
C GLU A 137 -1.16 -19.78 -11.93
N MET A 138 -1.92 -18.86 -12.52
CA MET A 138 -3.17 -18.34 -11.96
C MET A 138 -4.16 -19.48 -11.67
N MET A 139 -4.00 -20.61 -12.38
CA MET A 139 -4.75 -21.84 -12.15
C MET A 139 -4.57 -22.39 -10.72
N ASP A 140 -3.40 -22.25 -10.10
CA ASP A 140 -3.17 -22.74 -8.74
C ASP A 140 -3.99 -21.95 -7.72
N MET A 141 -4.03 -20.63 -7.84
CA MET A 141 -4.83 -19.77 -6.96
C MET A 141 -6.33 -19.98 -7.19
N VAL A 142 -6.75 -20.16 -8.44
CA VAL A 142 -8.16 -20.42 -8.78
C VAL A 142 -8.61 -21.75 -8.21
N GLU A 143 -7.81 -22.82 -8.30
CA GLU A 143 -8.18 -24.12 -7.74
C GLU A 143 -8.20 -24.09 -6.21
N GLN A 144 -7.25 -23.39 -5.57
CA GLN A 144 -7.26 -23.18 -4.12
C GLN A 144 -8.51 -22.46 -3.66
N LEU A 145 -8.85 -21.34 -4.31
CA LEU A 145 -10.05 -20.58 -3.97
C LEU A 145 -11.33 -21.40 -4.27
N ALA A 146 -11.36 -22.17 -5.35
CA ALA A 146 -12.49 -23.04 -5.65
C ALA A 146 -12.68 -24.14 -4.61
N ALA A 147 -11.60 -24.66 -4.02
CA ALA A 147 -11.68 -25.62 -2.92
C ALA A 147 -12.26 -24.96 -1.65
N GLU A 148 -11.78 -23.78 -1.28
CA GLU A 148 -12.27 -23.03 -0.13
C GLU A 148 -13.76 -22.64 -0.28
N ILE A 149 -14.19 -22.24 -1.48
CA ILE A 149 -15.61 -21.97 -1.78
C ILE A 149 -16.46 -23.21 -1.53
N ARG A 150 -16.02 -24.39 -1.99
CA ARG A 150 -16.77 -25.64 -1.77
C ARG A 150 -16.90 -26.00 -0.29
N GLU A 151 -15.84 -25.78 0.49
CA GLU A 151 -15.88 -26.00 1.94
C GLU A 151 -16.86 -25.05 2.64
N LEU A 152 -16.85 -23.77 2.26
CA LEU A 152 -17.78 -22.77 2.79
C LEU A 152 -19.24 -23.08 2.41
N ASP A 153 -19.50 -23.55 1.20
CA ASP A 153 -20.85 -23.94 0.77
C ASP A 153 -21.39 -25.12 1.60
N GLN A 154 -20.55 -26.09 1.93
CA GLN A 154 -20.93 -27.20 2.83
C GLN A 154 -21.25 -26.68 4.24
N GLU A 155 -20.40 -25.81 4.80
CA GLU A 155 -20.66 -25.21 6.11
C GLU A 155 -21.95 -24.37 6.11
N ILE A 156 -22.26 -23.68 5.01
CA ILE A 156 -23.53 -22.96 4.86
C ILE A 156 -24.69 -23.96 4.94
N GLU A 157 -24.66 -25.04 4.15
CA GLU A 157 -25.72 -26.05 4.14
C GLU A 157 -25.98 -26.65 5.53
N GLU A 158 -24.90 -27.00 6.26
CA GLU A 158 -24.98 -27.52 7.63
C GLU A 158 -25.60 -26.50 8.59
N ARG A 159 -25.22 -25.21 8.48
CA ARG A 159 -25.82 -24.14 9.28
C ARG A 159 -27.29 -23.91 8.95
N GLU A 160 -27.68 -24.05 7.70
CA GLU A 160 -29.07 -23.92 7.28
C GLU A 160 -29.94 -25.08 7.79
N GLU A 161 -29.41 -26.30 7.81
CA GLU A 161 -30.09 -27.44 8.43
C GLU A 161 -30.28 -27.23 9.92
N ARG A 162 -29.22 -26.82 10.62
CA ARG A 162 -29.30 -26.50 12.05
C ARG A 162 -30.32 -25.39 12.34
N ARG A 163 -30.37 -24.36 11.50
CA ARG A 163 -31.36 -23.28 11.61
C ARG A 163 -32.78 -23.83 11.47
N ARG A 164 -33.03 -24.69 10.47
CA ARG A 164 -34.34 -25.35 10.28
C ARG A 164 -34.76 -26.20 11.48
N GLU A 165 -33.83 -26.96 12.06
CA GLU A 165 -34.11 -27.75 13.27
C GLU A 165 -34.48 -26.86 14.46
N LEU A 166 -33.69 -25.80 14.70
CA LEU A 166 -33.94 -24.86 15.78
C LEU A 166 -35.27 -24.13 15.60
N GLU A 167 -35.60 -23.70 14.38
CA GLU A 167 -36.89 -23.08 14.04
C GLU A 167 -38.06 -24.04 14.32
N ALA A 168 -37.92 -25.32 13.97
CA ALA A 168 -38.93 -26.32 14.29
C ALA A 168 -39.09 -26.51 15.81
N THR A 169 -37.99 -26.55 16.57
CA THR A 169 -38.06 -26.65 18.03
C THR A 169 -38.69 -25.42 18.68
N ALA A 170 -38.39 -24.21 18.16
CA ALA A 170 -38.97 -22.97 18.63
C ALA A 170 -40.49 -22.94 18.39
N ALA A 171 -40.93 -23.35 17.19
CA ALA A 171 -42.36 -23.43 16.86
C ALA A 171 -43.12 -24.36 17.83
N VAL A 172 -42.56 -25.51 18.18
CA VAL A 172 -43.15 -26.41 19.18
C VAL A 172 -43.26 -25.73 20.55
N ILE A 173 -42.20 -25.06 21.01
CA ILE A 173 -42.21 -24.35 22.30
C ILE A 173 -43.29 -23.24 22.32
N GLU A 174 -43.45 -22.51 21.21
CA GLU A 174 -44.49 -21.49 21.08
C GLU A 174 -45.90 -22.09 21.17
N GLU A 175 -46.17 -23.22 20.52
CA GLU A 175 -47.47 -23.91 20.60
C GLU A 175 -47.82 -24.34 22.03
N PHE A 176 -46.85 -24.88 22.78
CA PHE A 176 -47.05 -25.27 24.19
C PHE A 176 -47.23 -24.07 25.12
N SER A 177 -46.72 -22.89 24.76
CA SER A 177 -46.81 -21.69 25.59
C SER A 177 -48.17 -20.96 25.46
N ILE A 178 -49.02 -21.37 24.50
CA ILE A 178 -50.34 -20.78 24.24
C ILE A 178 -51.47 -21.56 24.95
N GLN A 179 -51.21 -22.74 25.50
CA GLN A 179 -52.14 -23.51 26.34
C GLN A 179 -52.04 -23.16 27.83
#